data_AF-A0AAP0S8L8-F1
#
_entry.id   AF-A0AAP0S8L8-F1
#
_cell.length_a   1.000
_cell.length_b   1.000
_cell.length_c   1.000
_cell.angle_alpha   90.00
_cell.angle_beta   90.00
_cell.angle_gamma   90.00
#
_symmetry.space_group_name_H-M   'P 1'
#
loop_
_entity.id
_entity.type
_entity.pdbx_description
1 polymer ?
#
loop_
_entity_poly.entity_id
_entity_poly.type
_entity_poly.pdbx_seq_one_letter_code
_entity_poly.pdbx_strand_id
1 'polypeptide(L)'
;MDNDVSVKTKAVLVLKKIIDTASYKQLEILKPEFFKRVVGVLRNGIFHEGINAALHIMFAVCRWGKAQLMMVKAGAVFELVELELWSPEKRTTELILGVLSNLCSRADGRAQLLSHVGGIAVVSKRILKVSLAADNRAILILSLICEYSRNIMVPQEMLMFRAVSKICKVLKVDCAPYLKDIAKEIPTSHFDVWKNSPCIDGSLLKRRAGSLSTPGWNNRSQS
;
A
#
# COMPACT_ATOMS: atom_id res chain seq x y z
N MET A 1 13.92 1.95 -32.12
CA MET A 1 13.21 1.89 -30.82
C MET A 1 14.20 1.99 -29.66
N ASP A 2 15.36 1.32 -29.71
CA ASP A 2 16.34 1.32 -28.61
C ASP A 2 16.92 2.68 -28.21
N ASN A 3 17.09 3.60 -29.18
CA ASN A 3 17.61 4.94 -28.88
C ASN A 3 16.62 5.76 -28.01
N ASP A 4 15.32 5.66 -28.26
CA ASP A 4 14.30 6.38 -27.49
C ASP A 4 14.19 5.84 -26.04
N VAL A 5 14.24 4.51 -25.89
CA VAL A 5 14.27 3.83 -24.58
C VAL A 5 15.52 4.23 -23.79
N SER A 6 16.69 4.29 -24.45
CA SER A 6 17.95 4.72 -23.84
C SER A 6 17.90 6.18 -23.38
N VAL A 7 17.39 7.10 -24.22
CA VAL A 7 17.26 8.52 -23.89
C VAL A 7 16.32 8.72 -22.70
N LYS A 8 15.15 8.06 -22.70
CA LYS A 8 14.20 8.10 -21.58
C LYS A 8 14.84 7.61 -20.29
N THR A 9 15.56 6.47 -20.35
CA THR A 9 16.25 5.90 -19.19
C THR A 9 17.29 6.87 -18.61
N LYS A 10 18.15 7.44 -19.47
CA LYS A 10 19.15 8.44 -19.05
C LYS A 10 18.49 9.69 -18.45
N ALA A 11 17.42 10.18 -19.05
CA ALA A 11 16.69 11.35 -18.54
C ALA A 11 16.12 11.09 -17.13
N VAL A 12 15.57 9.90 -16.88
CA VAL A 12 15.04 9.52 -15.56
C VAL A 12 16.17 9.38 -14.54
N LEU A 13 17.32 8.83 -14.92
CA LEU A 13 18.49 8.73 -14.04
C LEU A 13 19.03 10.11 -13.64
N VAL A 14 19.09 11.06 -14.58
CA VAL A 14 19.46 12.46 -14.29
C VAL A 14 18.42 13.09 -13.37
N LEU A 15 17.13 12.92 -13.67
CA LEU A 15 16.06 13.46 -12.86
C LEU A 15 16.11 12.92 -11.42
N LYS A 16 16.43 11.64 -11.23
CA LYS A 16 16.60 11.04 -9.90
C LYS A 16 17.67 11.80 -9.11
N LYS A 17 18.84 12.07 -9.71
CA LYS A 17 19.90 12.84 -9.05
C LYS A 17 19.44 14.24 -8.66
N ILE A 18 18.68 14.91 -9.54
CA ILE A 18 18.11 16.24 -9.24
C ILE A 18 17.20 16.15 -8.01
N ILE A 19 16.27 15.20 -7.99
CA ILE A 19 15.31 15.00 -6.88
C ILE A 19 16.04 14.68 -5.58
N ASP A 20 17.11 13.87 -5.63
CA ASP A 20 17.91 13.50 -4.45
C ASP A 20 18.61 14.72 -3.82
N THR A 21 18.89 15.77 -4.60
CA THR A 21 19.52 17.02 -4.14
C THR A 21 18.53 18.18 -3.92
N ALA A 22 17.28 18.02 -4.36
CA ALA A 22 16.30 19.09 -4.34
C ALA A 22 15.82 19.38 -2.91
N SER A 23 15.68 20.66 -2.59
CA SER A 23 15.08 21.09 -1.33
C SER A 23 13.57 20.81 -1.28
N TYR A 24 13.04 20.72 -0.07
CA TYR A 24 11.59 20.60 0.17
C TYR A 24 10.75 21.59 -0.65
N LYS A 25 11.15 22.87 -0.67
CA LYS A 25 10.41 23.95 -1.38
C LYS A 25 10.35 23.70 -2.89
N GLN A 26 11.41 23.14 -3.47
CA GLN A 26 11.47 22.83 -4.90
C GLN A 26 10.58 21.64 -5.25
N LEU A 27 10.46 20.68 -4.35
CA LEU A 27 9.65 19.49 -4.57
C LEU A 27 8.14 19.77 -4.40
N GLU A 28 7.77 20.74 -3.57
CA GLU A 28 6.38 21.18 -3.38
C GLU A 28 5.78 21.92 -4.61
N ILE A 29 6.64 22.62 -5.37
CA ILE A 29 6.26 23.36 -6.58
C ILE A 29 6.21 22.48 -7.84
N LEU A 30 6.50 21.18 -7.75
CA LEU A 30 6.37 20.26 -8.88
C LEU A 30 4.95 20.30 -9.45
N LYS A 31 4.88 20.45 -10.78
CA LYS A 31 3.62 20.60 -11.51
C LYS A 31 2.96 19.24 -11.77
N PRO A 32 1.63 19.16 -11.95
CA PRO A 32 0.93 17.91 -12.24
C PRO A 32 1.50 17.12 -13.44
N GLU A 33 2.00 17.81 -14.46
CA GLU A 33 2.60 17.21 -15.67
C GLU A 33 3.83 16.38 -15.35
N PHE A 34 4.60 16.78 -14.33
CA PHE A 34 5.75 16.03 -13.85
C PHE A 34 5.32 14.62 -13.42
N PHE A 35 4.31 14.53 -12.56
CA PHE A 35 3.82 13.26 -12.04
C PHE A 35 3.21 12.40 -13.14
N LYS A 36 2.45 13.00 -14.07
CA LYS A 36 1.95 12.29 -15.26
C LYS A 36 3.09 11.68 -16.08
N ARG A 37 4.20 12.42 -16.26
CA ARG A 37 5.32 11.96 -17.06
C ARG A 37 6.12 10.86 -16.36
N VAL A 38 6.38 10.99 -15.06
CA VAL A 38 7.07 9.94 -14.27
C VAL A 38 6.25 8.66 -14.23
N VAL A 39 4.93 8.73 -14.05
CA VAL A 39 4.05 7.56 -14.11
C VAL A 39 4.00 6.97 -15.53
N GLY A 40 3.91 7.82 -16.55
CA GLY A 40 3.89 7.38 -17.96
C GLY A 40 5.18 6.67 -18.40
N VAL A 41 6.31 6.94 -17.74
CA VAL A 41 7.56 6.22 -17.99
C VAL A 41 7.48 4.76 -17.57
N LEU A 42 6.71 4.44 -16.51
CA LEU A 42 6.48 3.04 -16.10
C LEU A 42 5.71 2.24 -17.16
N ARG A 43 4.78 2.89 -17.88
CA ARG A 43 3.98 2.30 -18.98
C ARG A 43 4.79 2.04 -20.24
N ASN A 44 5.57 3.04 -20.64
CA ASN A 44 6.09 3.14 -22.01
C ASN A 44 7.41 2.39 -22.26
N GLY A 45 7.77 1.46 -21.37
CA GLY A 45 8.98 0.65 -21.47
C GLY A 45 10.27 1.47 -21.29
N ILE A 46 11.00 1.15 -20.24
CA ILE A 46 12.37 1.63 -20.00
C ILE A 46 13.21 0.48 -19.43
N PHE A 47 14.53 0.59 -19.49
CA PHE A 47 15.39 -0.40 -18.87
C PHE A 47 15.14 -0.49 -17.36
N HIS A 48 15.40 -1.66 -16.75
CA HIS A 48 15.18 -1.91 -15.32
C HIS A 48 15.80 -0.83 -14.42
N GLU A 49 17.00 -0.32 -14.77
CA GLU A 49 17.65 0.76 -14.03
C GLU A 49 16.81 2.04 -13.98
N GLY A 50 16.11 2.36 -15.06
CA GLY A 50 15.23 3.51 -15.13
C GLY A 50 13.94 3.27 -14.34
N ILE A 51 13.41 2.04 -14.29
CA ILE A 51 12.21 1.71 -13.50
C ILE A 51 12.52 1.97 -12.04
N ASN A 52 13.62 1.43 -11.54
CA ASN A 52 14.07 1.67 -10.17
C ASN A 52 14.31 3.16 -9.89
N ALA A 53 14.84 3.91 -10.86
CA ALA A 53 15.02 5.36 -10.72
C ALA A 53 13.69 6.12 -10.68
N ALA A 54 12.72 5.77 -11.53
CA ALA A 54 11.38 6.35 -11.53
C ALA A 54 10.65 6.07 -10.22
N LEU A 55 10.68 4.81 -9.75
CA LEU A 55 10.11 4.43 -8.46
C LEU A 55 10.78 5.16 -7.28
N HIS A 56 12.09 5.36 -7.35
CA HIS A 56 12.81 6.15 -6.35
C HIS A 56 12.34 7.61 -6.32
N ILE A 57 12.20 8.24 -7.50
CA ILE A 57 11.66 9.60 -7.64
C ILE A 57 10.26 9.64 -7.01
N MET A 58 9.37 8.72 -7.40
CA MET A 58 8.00 8.63 -6.86
C MET A 58 8.01 8.48 -5.34
N PHE A 59 8.85 7.61 -4.79
CA PHE A 59 8.95 7.39 -3.35
C PHE A 59 9.47 8.63 -2.60
N ALA A 60 10.51 9.28 -3.13
CA ALA A 60 11.05 10.51 -2.57
C ALA A 60 10.01 11.63 -2.54
N VAL A 61 9.21 11.74 -3.61
CA VAL A 61 8.20 12.80 -3.72
C VAL A 61 6.86 12.48 -3.04
N CYS A 62 6.56 11.21 -2.78
CA CYS A 62 5.34 10.77 -2.09
C CYS A 62 5.22 11.26 -0.65
N ARG A 63 6.23 11.94 -0.09
CA ARG A 63 6.22 12.46 1.28
C ARG A 63 5.23 13.61 1.48
N TRP A 64 4.62 14.14 0.42
CA TRP A 64 3.72 15.30 0.48
C TRP A 64 2.32 15.00 -0.07
N GLY A 65 1.29 15.51 0.60
CA GLY A 65 -0.11 15.24 0.25
C GLY A 65 -0.49 15.65 -1.18
N LYS A 66 0.05 16.78 -1.67
CA LYS A 66 -0.15 17.24 -3.06
C LYS A 66 0.45 16.26 -4.07
N ALA A 67 1.68 15.80 -3.85
CA ALA A 67 2.35 14.86 -4.74
C ALA A 67 1.59 13.52 -4.80
N GLN A 68 1.14 13.00 -3.64
CA GLN A 68 0.31 11.80 -3.57
C GLN A 68 -0.97 11.95 -4.39
N LEU A 69 -1.70 13.07 -4.23
CA LEU A 69 -2.91 13.35 -5.00
C LEU A 69 -2.63 13.37 -6.51
N MET A 70 -1.56 14.03 -6.95
CA MET A 70 -1.21 14.11 -8.37
C MET A 70 -0.81 12.75 -8.94
N MET A 71 -0.09 11.91 -8.19
CA MET A 71 0.25 10.55 -8.61
C MET A 71 -0.98 9.65 -8.72
N VAL A 72 -1.90 9.69 -7.75
CA VAL A 72 -3.16 8.93 -7.85
C VAL A 72 -3.97 9.38 -9.07
N LYS A 73 -4.12 10.70 -9.29
CA LYS A 73 -4.78 11.24 -10.49
C LYS A 73 -4.10 10.85 -11.80
N ALA A 74 -2.79 10.61 -11.78
CA ALA A 74 -2.04 10.13 -12.94
C ALA A 74 -2.17 8.61 -13.18
N GLY A 75 -2.86 7.88 -12.30
CA GLY A 75 -3.04 6.43 -12.43
C GLY A 75 -1.92 5.59 -11.80
N ALA A 76 -1.08 6.19 -10.95
CA ALA A 76 0.11 5.53 -10.42
C ALA A 76 -0.19 4.19 -9.73
N VAL A 77 -1.30 4.08 -8.98
CA VAL A 77 -1.61 2.84 -8.25
C VAL A 77 -1.81 1.68 -9.22
N PHE A 78 -2.52 1.89 -10.32
CA PHE A 78 -2.76 0.86 -11.33
C PHE A 78 -1.44 0.38 -11.94
N GLU A 79 -0.58 1.31 -12.35
CA GLU A 79 0.74 0.99 -12.93
C GLU A 79 1.65 0.24 -11.98
N LEU A 80 1.61 0.59 -10.69
CA LEU A 80 2.41 -0.09 -9.66
C LEU A 80 1.93 -1.53 -9.43
N VAL A 81 0.62 -1.77 -9.49
CA VAL A 81 0.05 -3.12 -9.39
C VAL A 81 0.45 -3.96 -10.60
N GLU A 82 0.28 -3.42 -11.81
CA GLU A 82 0.67 -4.09 -13.06
C GLU A 82 2.17 -4.40 -13.05
N LEU A 83 3.02 -3.45 -12.69
CA LEU A 83 4.46 -3.67 -12.58
C LEU A 83 4.82 -4.78 -11.56
N GLU A 84 4.13 -4.84 -10.43
CA GLU A 84 4.37 -5.85 -9.39
C GLU A 84 3.93 -7.26 -9.82
N LEU A 85 2.93 -7.38 -10.71
CA LEU A 85 2.47 -8.67 -11.25
C LEU A 85 3.56 -9.37 -12.04
N TRP A 86 4.45 -8.61 -12.71
CA TRP A 86 5.63 -9.14 -13.41
C TRP A 86 6.70 -9.70 -12.48
N SER A 87 6.48 -9.67 -11.16
CA SER A 87 7.38 -10.21 -10.14
C SER A 87 8.80 -9.68 -10.25
N PRO A 88 8.98 -8.37 -10.05
CA PRO A 88 10.27 -7.75 -10.22
C PRO A 88 11.24 -8.15 -9.11
N GLU A 89 12.51 -7.76 -9.26
CA GLU A 89 13.54 -7.98 -8.25
C GLU A 89 13.19 -7.31 -6.91
N LYS A 90 13.79 -7.83 -5.83
CA LYS A 90 13.53 -7.42 -4.44
C LYS A 90 13.47 -5.90 -4.26
N ARG A 91 14.46 -5.17 -4.77
CA ARG A 91 14.57 -3.71 -4.60
C ARG A 91 13.40 -2.98 -5.25
N THR A 92 12.98 -3.42 -6.43
CA THR A 92 11.85 -2.85 -7.15
C THR A 92 10.56 -3.07 -6.37
N THR A 93 10.32 -4.28 -5.86
CA THR A 93 9.15 -4.57 -5.02
C THR A 93 9.12 -3.73 -3.74
N GLU A 94 10.26 -3.53 -3.08
CA GLU A 94 10.36 -2.67 -1.88
C GLU A 94 9.95 -1.22 -2.19
N LEU A 95 10.41 -0.68 -3.33
CA LEU A 95 10.03 0.66 -3.78
C LEU A 95 8.55 0.73 -4.17
N ILE A 96 8.04 -0.25 -4.90
CA ILE A 96 6.62 -0.32 -5.29
C ILE A 96 5.72 -0.31 -4.06
N LEU A 97 5.97 -1.19 -3.09
CA LEU A 97 5.19 -1.25 -1.85
C LEU A 97 5.34 0.03 -1.02
N GLY A 98 6.53 0.62 -1.01
CA GLY A 98 6.77 1.92 -0.39
C GLY A 98 5.90 3.04 -0.97
N VAL A 99 5.83 3.12 -2.31
CA VAL A 99 4.99 4.11 -3.01
C VAL A 99 3.51 3.80 -2.80
N LEU A 100 3.07 2.55 -3.01
CA LEU A 100 1.67 2.13 -2.80
C LEU A 100 1.18 2.45 -1.39
N SER A 101 2.00 2.21 -0.36
CA SER A 101 1.68 2.53 1.03
C SER A 101 1.41 4.02 1.23
N ASN A 102 2.21 4.90 0.63
CA ASN A 102 1.97 6.34 0.69
C ASN A 102 0.70 6.74 -0.07
N LEU A 103 0.45 6.17 -1.27
CA LEU A 103 -0.74 6.50 -2.06
C LEU A 103 -2.04 6.01 -1.39
N CYS A 104 -2.02 4.84 -0.73
CA CYS A 104 -3.17 4.27 -0.02
C CYS A 104 -3.51 4.99 1.29
N SER A 105 -2.67 5.92 1.77
CA SER A 105 -3.06 6.84 2.83
C SER A 105 -4.26 7.72 2.44
N ARG A 106 -4.46 7.92 1.13
CA ARG A 106 -5.60 8.67 0.57
C ARG A 106 -6.76 7.76 0.17
N ALA A 107 -7.99 8.26 0.34
CA ALA A 107 -9.20 7.54 -0.07
C ALA A 107 -9.18 7.16 -1.56
N ASP A 108 -8.81 8.11 -2.44
CA ASP A 108 -8.73 7.87 -3.88
C ASP A 108 -7.71 6.78 -4.24
N GLY A 109 -6.58 6.73 -3.52
CA GLY A 109 -5.54 5.72 -3.73
C GLY A 109 -6.03 4.33 -3.36
N ARG A 110 -6.76 4.20 -2.23
CA ARG A 110 -7.40 2.94 -1.85
C ARG A 110 -8.47 2.52 -2.84
N ALA A 111 -9.32 3.44 -3.27
CA ALA A 111 -10.35 3.17 -4.26
C ALA A 111 -9.74 2.65 -5.59
N GLN A 112 -8.64 3.28 -6.05
CA GLN A 112 -7.94 2.84 -7.24
C GLN A 112 -7.29 1.46 -7.07
N LEU A 113 -6.69 1.17 -5.91
CA LEU A 113 -6.12 -0.16 -5.63
C LEU A 113 -7.20 -1.25 -5.65
N LEU A 114 -8.35 -0.99 -5.03
CA LEU A 114 -9.49 -1.91 -4.98
C LEU A 114 -10.22 -2.05 -6.32
N SER A 115 -10.10 -1.07 -7.23
CA SER A 115 -10.64 -1.17 -8.59
C SER A 115 -9.82 -2.11 -9.48
N HIS A 116 -8.60 -2.45 -9.07
CA HIS A 116 -7.72 -3.35 -9.78
C HIS A 116 -7.88 -4.79 -9.29
N VAL A 117 -8.18 -5.73 -10.19
CA VAL A 117 -8.43 -7.16 -9.83
C VAL A 117 -7.25 -7.84 -9.11
N GLY A 118 -6.02 -7.46 -9.45
CA GLY A 118 -4.80 -7.89 -8.78
C GLY A 118 -4.40 -7.11 -7.52
N GLY A 119 -5.13 -6.08 -7.09
CA GLY A 119 -4.67 -5.11 -6.09
C GLY A 119 -4.36 -5.72 -4.72
N ILE A 120 -5.31 -6.44 -4.12
CA ILE A 120 -5.07 -7.12 -2.83
C ILE A 120 -4.11 -8.31 -3.03
N ALA A 121 -4.21 -8.99 -4.18
CA ALA A 121 -3.35 -10.12 -4.52
C ALA A 121 -1.86 -9.77 -4.48
N VAL A 122 -1.44 -8.67 -5.14
CA VAL A 122 -0.03 -8.28 -5.20
C VAL A 122 0.50 -7.92 -3.82
N VAL A 123 -0.25 -7.15 -3.02
CA VAL A 123 0.17 -6.76 -1.67
C VAL A 123 0.28 -7.99 -0.77
N SER A 124 -0.74 -8.86 -0.78
CA SER A 124 -0.81 -10.05 0.07
C SER A 124 0.25 -11.10 -0.29
N LYS A 125 0.62 -11.23 -1.58
CA LYS A 125 1.61 -12.21 -2.04
C LYS A 125 3.03 -11.89 -1.56
N ARG A 126 3.36 -10.63 -1.28
CA ARG A 126 4.72 -10.20 -0.91
C ARG A 126 5.05 -10.30 0.58
N ILE A 127 4.04 -10.40 1.44
CA ILE A 127 4.23 -10.58 2.89
C ILE A 127 5.06 -11.85 3.16
N LEU A 128 6.12 -11.72 3.95
CA LEU A 128 7.14 -12.71 4.33
C LEU A 128 7.98 -13.24 3.15
N LYS A 129 7.98 -12.56 1.99
CA LYS A 129 8.72 -13.02 0.80
C LYS A 129 9.79 -12.07 0.29
N VAL A 130 9.87 -10.85 0.81
CA VAL A 130 10.72 -9.79 0.24
C VAL A 130 11.68 -9.24 1.28
N SER A 131 11.16 -8.53 2.28
CA SER A 131 11.92 -7.98 3.42
C SER A 131 10.98 -7.49 4.52
N LEU A 132 11.54 -7.24 5.71
CA LEU A 132 10.79 -6.62 6.82
C LEU A 132 10.20 -5.26 6.45
N ALA A 133 10.90 -4.47 5.64
CA ALA A 133 10.40 -3.18 5.17
C ALA A 133 9.18 -3.36 4.23
N ALA A 134 9.24 -4.34 3.33
CA ALA A 134 8.10 -4.69 2.46
C ALA A 134 6.91 -5.21 3.27
N ASP A 135 7.15 -6.05 4.29
CA ASP A 135 6.11 -6.56 5.18
C ASP A 135 5.40 -5.42 5.92
N ASN A 136 6.17 -4.46 6.45
CA ASN A 136 5.62 -3.26 7.10
C ASN A 136 4.68 -2.50 6.15
N ARG A 137 5.13 -2.24 4.92
CA ARG A 137 4.35 -1.49 3.93
C ARG A 137 3.10 -2.24 3.50
N ALA A 138 3.20 -3.55 3.29
CA ALA A 138 2.08 -4.39 2.90
C ALA A 138 1.00 -4.45 4.00
N ILE A 139 1.40 -4.63 5.25
CA ILE A 139 0.47 -4.64 6.40
C ILE A 139 -0.22 -3.28 6.54
N LEU A 140 0.52 -2.17 6.43
CA LEU A 140 -0.07 -0.82 6.48
C LEU A 140 -1.12 -0.62 5.38
N ILE A 141 -0.83 -1.04 4.15
CA ILE A 141 -1.79 -0.96 3.04
C ILE A 141 -3.06 -1.75 3.39
N LEU A 142 -2.92 -3.02 3.81
CA LEU A 142 -4.06 -3.87 4.14
C LEU A 142 -4.86 -3.34 5.33
N SER A 143 -4.20 -2.74 6.33
CA SER A 143 -4.87 -2.09 7.46
C SER A 143 -5.76 -0.95 7.02
N LEU A 144 -5.21 -0.04 6.21
CA LEU A 144 -5.96 1.12 5.71
C LEU A 144 -7.13 0.69 4.83
N ILE A 145 -6.99 -0.40 4.08
CA ILE A 145 -8.10 -0.94 3.30
C ILE A 145 -9.18 -1.53 4.23
N CYS A 146 -8.80 -2.36 5.22
CA CYS A 146 -9.75 -2.95 6.15
C CYS A 146 -10.50 -1.90 6.97
N GLU A 147 -9.79 -0.89 7.46
CA GLU A 147 -10.35 0.17 8.30
C GLU A 147 -11.37 1.04 7.54
N TYR A 148 -11.07 1.39 6.30
CA TYR A 148 -11.86 2.36 5.53
C TYR A 148 -12.75 1.75 4.43
N SER A 149 -12.67 0.44 4.19
CA SER A 149 -13.54 -0.23 3.22
C SER A 149 -14.74 -0.87 3.90
N ARG A 150 -15.94 -0.46 3.47
CA ARG A 150 -17.20 -1.19 3.78
C ARG A 150 -17.49 -2.26 2.72
N ASN A 151 -16.46 -2.75 2.04
CA ASN A 151 -16.60 -3.69 0.94
C ASN A 151 -16.40 -5.12 1.46
N ILE A 152 -17.49 -5.91 1.45
CA ILE A 152 -17.48 -7.30 1.89
C ILE A 152 -16.53 -8.20 1.09
N MET A 153 -16.17 -7.80 -0.13
CA MET A 153 -15.23 -8.55 -0.98
C MET A 153 -13.78 -8.43 -0.49
N VAL A 154 -13.42 -7.35 0.20
CA VAL A 154 -12.05 -7.14 0.71
C VAL A 154 -11.64 -8.26 1.67
N PRO A 155 -12.42 -8.57 2.73
CA PRO A 155 -12.13 -9.71 3.60
C PRO A 155 -12.06 -11.06 2.89
N GLN A 156 -12.87 -11.27 1.84
CA GLN A 156 -12.88 -12.53 1.07
C GLN A 156 -11.63 -12.67 0.19
N GLU A 157 -11.22 -11.60 -0.49
CA GLU A 157 -10.03 -11.60 -1.33
C GLU A 157 -8.76 -11.78 -0.49
N MET A 158 -8.71 -11.14 0.70
CA MET A 158 -7.63 -11.35 1.66
C MET A 158 -7.54 -12.80 2.15
N LEU A 159 -8.67 -13.48 2.35
CA LEU A 159 -8.68 -14.92 2.65
C LEU A 159 -8.10 -15.74 1.49
N MET A 160 -8.56 -15.46 0.27
CA MET A 160 -8.13 -16.17 -0.95
C MET A 160 -6.60 -16.11 -1.14
N PHE A 161 -5.98 -14.96 -0.85
CA PHE A 161 -4.51 -14.81 -0.96
C PHE A 161 -3.74 -15.08 0.33
N ARG A 162 -4.41 -15.71 1.31
CA ARG A 162 -3.86 -16.09 2.63
C ARG A 162 -3.20 -14.91 3.36
N ALA A 163 -3.72 -13.70 3.17
CA ALA A 163 -3.17 -12.49 3.78
C ALA A 163 -3.22 -12.58 5.30
N VAL A 164 -4.36 -12.99 5.85
CA VAL A 164 -4.58 -13.09 7.31
C VAL A 164 -3.60 -14.07 7.96
N SER A 165 -3.44 -15.27 7.38
CA SER A 165 -2.48 -16.26 7.87
C SER A 165 -1.02 -15.74 7.87
N LYS A 166 -0.63 -14.99 6.83
CA LYS A 166 0.69 -14.37 6.75
C LYS A 166 0.87 -13.25 7.78
N ILE A 167 -0.12 -12.39 7.96
CA ILE A 167 -0.11 -11.34 8.99
C ILE A 167 0.04 -11.97 10.38
N CYS A 168 -0.72 -13.03 10.68
CA CYS A 168 -0.61 -13.77 11.93
C CYS A 168 0.79 -14.40 12.12
N LYS A 169 1.48 -14.80 11.05
CA LYS A 169 2.88 -15.25 11.11
C LYS A 169 3.84 -14.09 11.35
N VAL A 170 3.61 -12.91 10.76
CA VAL A 170 4.39 -11.70 11.05
C VAL A 170 4.33 -11.34 12.54
N LEU A 171 3.18 -11.53 13.19
CA LEU A 171 3.04 -11.33 14.64
C LEU A 171 3.91 -12.28 15.49
N LYS A 172 4.27 -13.45 14.97
CA LYS A 172 5.08 -14.46 15.66
C LYS A 172 6.59 -14.27 15.47
N VAL A 173 7.02 -13.47 14.49
CA VAL A 173 8.43 -13.14 14.26
C VAL A 173 8.78 -11.81 14.93
N ASP A 174 10.07 -11.56 15.13
CA ASP A 174 10.52 -10.27 15.64
C ASP A 174 10.22 -9.18 14.61
N CYS A 175 9.38 -8.22 15.00
CA CYS A 175 8.95 -7.10 14.17
C CYS A 175 8.65 -5.89 15.05
N ALA A 176 8.67 -4.71 14.46
CA ALA A 176 8.52 -3.45 15.17
C ALA A 176 7.22 -3.42 16.00
N PRO A 177 7.24 -2.93 17.26
CA PRO A 177 6.07 -2.93 18.14
C PRO A 177 4.82 -2.31 17.51
N TYR A 178 4.96 -1.15 16.85
CA TYR A 178 3.84 -0.48 16.18
C TYR A 178 3.19 -1.36 15.10
N LEU A 179 3.99 -2.17 14.39
CA LEU A 179 3.48 -3.06 13.36
C LEU A 179 2.67 -4.20 13.98
N LYS A 180 3.11 -4.72 15.13
CA LYS A 180 2.39 -5.77 15.85
C LYS A 180 1.00 -5.28 16.26
N ASP A 181 0.85 -4.02 16.63
CA ASP A 181 -0.44 -3.48 17.04
C ASP A 181 -1.38 -3.31 15.84
N ILE A 182 -0.90 -2.73 14.73
CA ILE A 182 -1.66 -2.63 13.47
C ILE A 182 -2.04 -4.02 12.93
N ALA A 183 -1.11 -4.97 12.96
CA ALA A 183 -1.33 -6.33 12.49
C ALA A 183 -2.31 -7.13 13.35
N LYS A 184 -2.51 -6.78 14.64
CA LYS A 184 -3.55 -7.36 15.50
C LYS A 184 -4.94 -6.78 15.20
N GLU A 185 -5.02 -5.52 14.82
CA GLU A 185 -6.29 -4.86 14.54
C GLU A 185 -6.99 -5.44 13.30
N ILE A 186 -6.23 -5.77 12.26
CA ILE A 186 -6.76 -6.33 11.01
C ILE A 186 -7.59 -7.62 11.28
N PRO A 187 -7.02 -8.72 11.85
CA PRO A 187 -7.77 -9.93 12.24
C PRO A 187 -9.01 -9.69 13.10
N THR A 188 -8.97 -8.64 13.91
CA THR A 188 -10.01 -8.31 14.87
C THR A 188 -11.21 -7.61 14.21
N SER A 189 -10.99 -6.78 13.19
CA SER A 189 -12.06 -5.99 12.53
C SER A 189 -13.01 -6.83 11.68
N HIS A 190 -12.56 -7.99 11.17
CA HIS A 190 -13.35 -8.88 10.33
C HIS A 190 -13.42 -10.32 10.88
N PHE A 191 -13.37 -10.46 12.21
CA PHE A 191 -13.37 -11.75 12.92
C PHE A 191 -14.45 -12.72 12.41
N ASP A 192 -15.69 -12.25 12.24
CA ASP A 192 -16.82 -13.11 11.85
C ASP A 192 -16.67 -13.73 10.46
N VAL A 193 -15.96 -13.07 9.55
CA VAL A 193 -15.67 -13.58 8.20
C VAL A 193 -14.57 -14.64 8.25
N TRP A 194 -13.64 -14.52 9.20
CA TRP A 194 -12.39 -15.29 9.21
C TRP A 194 -12.36 -16.44 10.21
N LYS A 195 -13.18 -16.40 11.26
CA LYS A 195 -13.19 -17.37 12.37
C LYS A 195 -13.40 -18.83 11.95
N ASN A 196 -14.13 -19.07 10.86
CA ASN A 196 -14.43 -20.41 10.34
C ASN A 196 -13.49 -20.81 9.19
N SER A 197 -12.50 -19.99 8.86
CA SER A 197 -11.58 -20.29 7.78
C SER A 197 -10.58 -21.36 8.23
N PRO A 198 -10.45 -22.50 7.50
CA PRO A 198 -9.49 -23.54 7.83
C PRO A 198 -8.03 -23.07 7.66
N CYS A 199 -7.82 -21.91 7.04
CA CYS A 199 -6.49 -21.35 6.77
C CYS A 199 -5.94 -20.50 7.92
N ILE A 200 -6.72 -20.28 8.98
CA ILE A 200 -6.37 -19.40 10.10
C ILE A 200 -6.44 -20.19 11.40
N ASP A 201 -5.37 -20.12 12.18
CA ASP A 201 -5.34 -20.64 13.55
C ASP A 201 -6.23 -19.73 14.43
N GLY A 202 -7.34 -20.28 14.91
CA GLY A 202 -8.35 -19.54 15.68
C GLY A 202 -7.80 -18.91 16.97
N SER A 203 -6.67 -19.41 17.50
CA SER A 203 -6.00 -18.81 18.67
C SER A 203 -5.40 -17.42 18.38
N LEU A 204 -5.21 -17.09 17.10
CA LEU A 204 -4.64 -15.82 16.63
C LEU A 204 -5.72 -14.77 16.33
N LEU A 205 -6.98 -15.18 16.34
CA LEU A 205 -8.14 -14.31 16.18
C LEU A 205 -8.72 -14.00 17.56
N LYS A 206 -8.56 -12.76 18.03
CA LYS A 206 -9.22 -12.29 19.26
C LYS A 206 -10.38 -11.38 18.89
N ARG A 207 -11.54 -11.60 19.50
CA ARG A 207 -12.70 -10.72 19.33
C ARG A 207 -12.41 -9.37 20.00
N ARG A 208 -12.76 -8.24 19.36
CA ARG A 208 -12.79 -6.95 20.06
C ARG A 208 -13.86 -7.04 21.15
N ALA A 209 -13.48 -6.91 22.42
CA ALA A 209 -14.47 -6.68 23.46
C ALA A 209 -15.18 -5.37 23.10
N GLY A 210 -16.48 -5.43 22.80
CA GLY A 210 -17.24 -4.25 22.46
C GLY A 210 -17.31 -3.33 23.67
N SER A 211 -16.74 -2.12 23.56
CA SER A 211 -17.16 -1.00 24.41
C SER A 211 -18.54 -0.53 23.93
N LEU A 212 -19.57 -1.34 24.21
CA LEU A 212 -20.95 -0.86 24.26
C LEU A 212 -21.15 -0.27 25.65
N SER A 213 -20.66 0.95 25.87
CA SER A 213 -21.26 1.81 26.87
C SER A 213 -22.61 2.25 26.30
N THR A 214 -23.66 1.49 26.59
CA THR A 214 -25.03 1.97 26.50
C THR A 214 -25.14 3.25 27.32
N PRO A 215 -25.60 4.39 26.78
CA PRO A 215 -26.01 5.49 27.61
C PRO A 215 -27.22 5.01 28.40
N GLY A 216 -27.05 4.81 29.70
CA GLY A 216 -28.17 4.67 30.62
C GLY A 216 -28.97 5.96 30.56
N TRP A 217 -30.12 5.92 29.90
CA TRP A 217 -31.12 6.97 30.04
C TRP A 217 -31.62 6.93 31.48
N ASN A 218 -31.06 7.81 32.30
CA ASN A 218 -31.56 8.08 33.64
C ASN A 218 -32.99 8.60 33.53
N ASN A 219 -33.94 7.81 34.01
CA ASN A 219 -35.26 8.28 34.39
C ASN A 219 -35.11 9.42 35.39
N ARG A 220 -35.60 10.60 35.02
CA ARG A 220 -35.95 11.64 35.98
C ARG A 220 -37.23 12.32 35.52
N SER A 221 -38.09 12.58 36.50
CA SER A 221 -39.35 13.33 36.48
C SER A 221 -40.62 12.58 36.08
N GLN A 222 -41.28 12.02 37.09
CA GLN A 222 -42.69 12.35 37.41
C GLN A 222 -43.01 11.99 38.87
N SER A 223 -42.94 13.00 39.73
CA SER A 223 -43.87 13.35 40.83
C SER A 223 -43.23 14.43 41.68
#